data_AF-A0A0Q6B9T9-F1
#
_entry.id   AF-A0A0Q6B9T9-F1
#
_cell.length_a   1.000
_cell.length_b   1.000
_cell.length_c   1.000
_cell.angle_alpha   90.00
_cell.angle_beta   90.00
_cell.angle_gamma   90.00
#
_symmetry.space_group_name_H-M   'P 1'
#
loop_
_entity.id
_entity.type
_entity.pdbx_description
1 polymer ?
#
loop_
_entity_poly.entity_id
_entity_poly.type
_entity_poly.pdbx_seq_one_letter_code
_entity_poly.pdbx_strand_id
1 'polypeptide(L)' 'MNSQMQPLSGKNPSLVQVSGAPLAVIDAVQLLGNASGVVILHGNETYKLTRTKQNKLLLTKCHHEILDGSLGIHQL' A
#
# COMPACT_ATOMS: atom_id res chain seq x y z
N MET A 1 -28.61 -26.16 -23.01
CA MET A 1 -28.16 -25.25 -21.93
C MET A 1 -26.64 -25.25 -21.95
N ASN A 2 -26.02 -24.31 -22.66
CA ASN A 2 -24.57 -24.18 -22.78
C ASN A 2 -24.06 -23.09 -21.84
N SER A 3 -23.63 -23.48 -20.64
CA SER A 3 -22.97 -22.56 -19.71
C SER A 3 -21.57 -22.23 -20.26
N GLN A 4 -21.47 -21.17 -21.05
CA GLN A 4 -20.17 -20.58 -21.39
C GLN A 4 -19.57 -20.00 -20.11
N MET A 5 -18.54 -20.67 -19.59
CA MET A 5 -17.66 -20.11 -18.57
C MET A 5 -16.93 -18.92 -19.20
N GLN A 6 -17.33 -17.71 -18.83
CA GLN A 6 -16.57 -16.53 -19.21
C GLN A 6 -15.24 -16.56 -18.46
N PRO A 7 -14.09 -16.45 -19.15
CA PRO A 7 -12.82 -16.29 -18.47
C PRO A 7 -12.87 -14.98 -17.67
N LEU A 8 -12.54 -15.05 -16.38
CA LEU A 8 -12.28 -13.87 -15.55
C LEU A 8 -11.21 -13.06 -16.27
N SER A 9 -11.65 -12.01 -16.98
CA SER A 9 -10.78 -11.12 -17.73
C SER A 9 -9.76 -10.55 -16.74
N GLY A 10 -8.55 -11.07 -16.82
CA GLY A 10 -7.39 -10.55 -16.09
C GLY A 10 -7.27 -9.09 -16.46
N LYS A 11 -7.70 -8.23 -15.54
CA LYS A 11 -7.68 -6.78 -15.72
C LYS A 11 -6.23 -6.40 -15.90
N ASN A 12 -5.82 -6.24 -17.16
CA ASN A 12 -4.46 -5.90 -17.54
C ASN A 12 -4.07 -4.65 -16.73
N PRO A 13 -2.95 -4.64 -15.98
CA PRO A 13 -2.58 -3.49 -15.18
C PRO A 13 -2.52 -2.28 -16.10
N SER A 14 -3.35 -1.27 -15.80
CA SER A 14 -3.35 -0.04 -16.58
C SER A 14 -1.96 0.58 -16.41
N LEU A 15 -1.23 0.72 -17.51
CA LEU A 15 0.06 1.39 -17.53
C LEU A 15 -0.18 2.85 -17.94
N VAL A 16 0.36 3.78 -17.16
CA VAL A 16 0.36 5.20 -17.52
C VAL A 16 1.81 5.64 -17.69
N GLN A 17 2.07 6.42 -18.72
CA GLN A 17 3.39 7.04 -18.87
C GLN A 17 3.51 8.24 -17.94
N VAL A 18 4.48 8.17 -17.04
CA VAL A 18 4.87 9.29 -16.18
C VAL A 18 6.37 9.48 -16.35
N SER A 19 6.79 10.69 -16.72
CA SER A 19 8.21 11.01 -16.96
C SER A 19 8.89 10.08 -17.98
N GLY A 20 8.16 9.62 -19.00
CA GLY A 20 8.68 8.76 -20.07
C GLY A 20 8.80 7.26 -19.72
N ALA A 21 8.49 6.86 -18.47
CA ALA A 21 8.48 5.45 -18.08
C ALA A 21 7.04 4.94 -17.91
N PRO A 22 6.73 3.70 -18.36
CA PRO A 22 5.46 3.06 -18.06
C PRO A 22 5.43 2.70 -16.57
N LEU A 23 4.47 3.26 -15.84
CA LEU A 23 4.23 2.92 -14.44
C LEU A 23 2.91 2.17 -14.30
N ALA A 24 2.92 1.14 -13.45
CA ALA A 24 1.71 0.46 -13.05
C ALA A 24 0.80 1.41 -12.28
N VAL A 25 -0.48 1.44 -12.65
CA VAL A 25 -1.50 2.20 -11.93
C VAL A 25 -2.18 1.30 -10.91
N ILE A 26 -2.27 1.79 -9.67
CA ILE A 26 -3.01 1.18 -8.59
C ILE A 26 -3.96 2.20 -7.98
N ASP A 27 -5.18 1.77 -7.66
CA ASP A 27 -6.15 2.58 -6.94
C ASP A 27 -5.72 2.73 -5.46
N ALA A 28 -5.76 3.95 -4.93
CA ALA A 28 -5.34 4.22 -3.56
C ALA A 28 -6.22 3.50 -2.52
N VAL A 29 -7.50 3.27 -2.80
CA VAL A 29 -8.41 2.48 -1.95
C VAL A 29 -8.01 1.01 -1.96
N GLN A 30 -7.56 0.48 -3.09
CA GLN A 30 -7.03 -0.89 -3.14
C GLN A 30 -5.71 -1.02 -2.38
N LEU A 31 -4.83 -0.02 -2.50
CA LEU A 31 -3.54 -0.03 -1.83
C LEU A 31 -3.67 0.15 -0.30
N LEU A 32 -4.52 1.08 0.15
CA LEU A 32 -4.66 1.40 1.58
C LEU A 32 -5.74 0.58 2.29
N GLY A 33 -6.73 0.07 1.54
CA GLY A 33 -7.91 -0.58 2.10
C GLY A 33 -8.66 0.34 3.06
N ASN A 34 -9.07 -0.21 4.20
CA ASN A 34 -9.71 0.53 5.29
C ASN A 34 -8.71 1.17 6.27
N ALA A 35 -7.40 0.95 6.06
CA ALA A 35 -6.38 1.55 6.90
C ALA A 35 -6.16 3.02 6.53
N SER A 36 -5.73 3.83 7.49
CA SER A 36 -5.37 5.24 7.25
C SER A 36 -4.04 5.38 6.49
N GLY A 37 -3.28 4.29 6.35
CA GLY A 37 -2.04 4.24 5.60
C GLY A 37 -1.45 2.84 5.49
N VAL A 38 -0.38 2.72 4.72
CA VAL A 38 0.45 1.52 4.59
C VAL A 38 1.91 1.87 4.82
N VAL A 39 2.67 0.88 5.28
CA VAL A 39 4.11 0.97 5.40
C VAL A 39 4.76 0.37 4.15
N ILE A 40 5.70 1.10 3.57
CA ILE A 40 6.49 0.70 2.41
C ILE A 40 7.93 0.51 2.90
N LEU A 41 8.44 -0.70 2.73
CA LEU A 41 9.84 -1.02 2.98
C LEU A 41 10.63 -0.83 1.68
N HIS A 42 11.71 -0.06 1.74
CA HIS A 42 12.59 0.20 0.60
C HIS A 42 14.04 0.12 1.05
N GLY A 43 14.67 -1.03 0.77
CA GLY A 43 15.99 -1.35 1.34
C GLY A 43 15.93 -1.36 2.87
N ASN A 44 16.78 -0.55 3.50
CA ASN A 44 16.84 -0.38 4.96
C ASN A 44 15.99 0.80 5.46
N GLU A 45 15.21 1.41 4.57
CA GLU A 45 14.39 2.57 4.88
C GLU A 45 12.91 2.17 4.98
N THR A 46 12.22 2.79 5.93
CA THR A 46 10.79 2.61 6.12
C THR A 46 10.08 3.90 5.73
N TYR A 47 9.03 3.79 4.93
CA TYR A 47 8.16 4.90 4.57
C TYR A 47 6.74 4.59 4.95
N LYS A 48 5.97 5.63 5.25
CA LYS A 48 4.53 5.55 5.46
C LYS A 48 3.82 6.33 4.36
N LEU A 49 2.95 5.65 3.63
CA LEU A 49 2.00 6.26 2.72
C LEU A 49 0.66 6.38 3.44
N THR A 50 0.19 7.60 3.68
CA THR A 50 -1.05 7.88 4.43
C THR A 50 -2.01 8.73 3.61
N ARG A 51 -3.31 8.51 3.83
CA ARG A 51 -4.36 9.42 3.36
C ARG A 51 -4.58 10.53 4.39
N THR A 52 -4.40 11.78 3.98
CA THR A 52 -4.60 12.94 4.84
C THR A 52 -6.10 13.24 5.02
N LYS A 53 -6.45 14.06 6.01
CA LYS A 53 -7.83 14.54 6.23
C LYS A 53 -8.41 15.29 5.02
N GLN A 54 -7.56 15.88 4.19
CA GLN A 54 -7.92 16.55 2.94
C GLN A 54 -8.06 15.58 1.76
N ASN A 55 -8.10 14.27 2.02
CA ASN A 55 -8.22 13.24 1.00
C ASN A 55 -7.05 13.20 -0.01
N LYS A 56 -5.84 13.59 0.42
CA LYS A 56 -4.61 13.51 -0.39
C LYS A 56 -3.70 12.39 0.10
N LEU A 57 -2.83 11.87 -0.76
CA LEU A 57 -1.78 10.94 -0.36
C LEU A 57 -0.53 11.71 0.07
N LEU A 58 0.08 11.25 1.16
CA LEU A 58 1.33 11.78 1.69
C LEU A 58 2.29 10.62 1.98
N LEU A 59 3.50 10.71 1.44
CA LEU A 59 4.60 9.79 1.72
C LEU A 59 5.57 10.47 2.69
N THR A 60 5.82 9.83 3.84
CA THR A 60 6.78 10.29 4.84
C THR A 60 7.80 9.20 5.12
N LYS A 61 9.09 9.54 5.14
CA LYS A 61 10.13 8.66 5.67
C LYS A 61 9.93 8.49 7.18
N CYS A 62 9.98 7.27 7.66
CA CYS A 62 9.89 6.92 9.07
C CYS A 62 11.29 6.61 9.60
N HIS A 63 11.56 7.03 10.83
CA HIS A 63 12.67 6.47 11.58
C HIS A 63 12.23 5.10 12.09
N HIS A 64 13.01 4.07 11.79
CA HIS A 64 12.74 2.72 12.25
C HIS A 64 13.05 2.67 13.75
N GLU A 65 12.04 2.87 14.58
CA GLU A 65 12.09 2.54 15.99
C GLU A 65 11.65 1.09 16.08
N ILE A 66 12.61 0.17 16.32
CA ILE A 66 12.27 -1.21 16.66
C ILE A 66 11.50 -1.12 17.97
N LEU A 67 10.17 -1.21 17.92
CA LEU A 67 9.37 -1.60 19.07
C LEU A 67 9.65 -3.08 19.29
N ASP A 68 10.83 -3.37 19.84
CA ASP A 68 11.18 -4.70 20.29
C ASP A 68 10.11 -5.08 21.30
N GLY A 69 9.42 -6.19 21.04
CA GLY A 69 8.22 -6.64 21.73
C GLY A 69 8.44 -7.03 23.19
N SER A 70 9.23 -6.30 23.96
CA SER A 70 9.12 -6.29 25.41
C SER A 70 7.84 -5.55 25.81
N LEU A 71 6.71 -6.24 25.63
CA LEU A 71 5.59 -6.04 26.53
C LEU A 71 6.16 -6.24 27.94
N GLY A 72 6.41 -5.13 28.63
CA GLY A 72 6.74 -5.10 30.04
C GLY A 72 5.58 -5.72 30.83
N ILE A 73 5.62 -7.03 30.99
CA ILE A 73 4.91 -7.71 32.07
C ILE A 73 5.64 -7.33 33.37
N HIS A 74 5.25 -6.19 33.94
CA HIS A 74 5.41 -5.96 35.37
C HIS A 74 4.56 -7.02 36.08
N GLN A 75 5.21 -8.10 36.51
CA GLN A 75 4.62 -9.06 37.44
C GLN A 75 4.80 -8.46 38.85
N LEU A 76 3.67 -8.16 39.49
CA LEU A 76 3.58 -7.85 40.92
C LEU A 76 3.93 -9.08 41.75
#